data_AF-A0A2G9YPP7-F1
#
_entry.id   AF-A0A2G9YPP7-F1
#
_cell.length_a   1.000
_cell.length_b   1.000
_cell.length_c   1.000
_cell.angle_alpha   90.00
_cell.angle_beta   90.00
_cell.angle_gamma   90.00
#
_symmetry.space_group_name_H-M   'P 1'
#
loop_
_entity.id
_entity.type
_entity.pdbx_description
1 polymer ?
#
loop_
_entity_poly.entity_id
_entity_poly.type
_entity_poly.pdbx_seq_one_letter_code
_entity_poly.pdbx_strand_id
1 'polypeptide(L)'
;MKFCHLSFVIWILSFVIFTSGCDAFVRKFTRKPKKENQPKQELVLVPQEYKPPKMTKEEVYRQYFLYWKSWHDELINSLSGGSSHKKQIDCANEAINNLEALRVTLQEAKQKKLDVYINQLKDLKNEIAQDLYGNNISTNRSTAERIRRSILRDFSYNKISKDIS
;
A
#
# COMPACT_ATOMS: atom_id res chain seq x y z
N MET A 1 -55.22 22.19 -38.01
CA MET A 1 -54.70 20.82 -37.81
C MET A 1 -53.32 20.56 -38.46
N LYS A 2 -52.46 21.57 -38.69
CA LYS A 2 -51.11 21.36 -39.29
C LYS A 2 -49.98 21.31 -38.25
N PHE A 3 -50.17 21.89 -37.07
CA PHE A 3 -49.17 21.91 -35.99
C PHE A 3 -48.99 20.57 -35.26
N CYS A 4 -50.04 19.73 -35.19
CA CYS A 4 -49.97 18.43 -34.51
C CYS A 4 -49.11 17.40 -35.27
N HIS A 5 -49.17 17.42 -36.60
CA HIS A 5 -48.35 16.54 -37.44
C HIS A 5 -46.86 16.90 -37.40
N LEU A 6 -46.53 18.19 -37.32
CA LEU A 6 -45.13 18.63 -37.28
C LEU A 6 -44.45 18.20 -35.97
N SER A 7 -45.16 18.28 -34.84
CA SER A 7 -44.64 17.87 -33.54
C SER A 7 -44.45 16.36 -33.43
N PHE A 8 -45.33 15.56 -34.06
CA PHE A 8 -45.21 14.11 -34.10
C PHE A 8 -44.01 13.64 -34.95
N VAL A 9 -43.75 14.29 -36.08
CA VAL A 9 -42.60 13.99 -36.95
C VAL A 9 -41.27 14.30 -36.25
N ILE A 10 -41.19 15.39 -35.49
CA ILE A 10 -39.99 15.78 -34.73
C ILE A 10 -39.70 14.77 -33.59
N TRP A 11 -40.75 14.23 -32.97
CA TRP A 11 -40.62 13.22 -31.91
C TRP A 11 -40.13 11.87 -32.46
N ILE A 12 -40.65 11.45 -33.62
CA ILE A 12 -40.18 10.23 -34.31
C ILE A 12 -38.73 10.40 -34.77
N LEU A 13 -38.37 11.55 -35.32
CA LEU A 13 -37.00 11.81 -35.79
C LEU A 13 -35.99 11.76 -34.62
N SER A 14 -36.37 12.29 -33.46
CA SER A 14 -35.52 12.22 -32.26
C SER A 14 -35.33 10.78 -31.78
N PHE A 15 -36.39 9.96 -31.81
CA PHE A 15 -36.32 8.56 -31.37
C PHE A 15 -35.38 7.70 -32.25
N VAL A 16 -35.34 7.94 -33.56
CA VAL A 16 -34.45 7.21 -34.50
C VAL A 16 -32.97 7.54 -34.28
N ILE A 17 -32.65 8.77 -33.85
CA ILE A 17 -31.27 9.19 -33.55
C ILE A 17 -30.75 8.49 -32.27
N PHE A 18 -31.63 8.21 -31.30
CA PHE A 18 -31.23 7.53 -30.06
C PHE A 18 -30.97 6.03 -30.22
N THR A 19 -31.57 5.35 -31.21
CA THR A 19 -31.44 3.89 -31.38
C THR A 19 -30.28 3.46 -32.28
N SER A 20 -29.62 4.39 -32.98
CA SER A 20 -28.56 4.09 -33.96
C SER A 20 -27.12 4.25 -33.41
N GLY A 21 -26.95 4.48 -32.10
CA GLY A 21 -25.68 4.92 -31.50
C GLY A 21 -24.68 3.89 -30.95
N CYS A 22 -24.99 2.58 -30.87
CA CYS A 22 -24.12 1.65 -30.11
C CYS A 22 -23.19 0.72 -30.92
N ASP A 23 -23.40 0.53 -32.23
CA ASP A 23 -22.66 -0.52 -32.95
C ASP A 23 -21.31 -0.05 -33.53
N ALA A 24 -21.13 1.26 -33.75
CA ALA A 24 -19.91 1.81 -34.35
C ALA A 24 -18.69 1.78 -33.41
N PHE A 25 -18.88 1.69 -32.09
CA PHE A 25 -17.78 1.71 -31.12
C PHE A 25 -17.10 0.35 -30.91
N VAL A 26 -17.76 -0.76 -31.22
CA VAL A 26 -17.22 -2.13 -31.01
C VAL A 26 -16.11 -2.48 -32.00
N ARG A 27 -16.16 -1.91 -33.22
CA ARG A 27 -15.19 -2.21 -34.29
C ARG A 27 -13.82 -1.54 -34.10
N LYS A 28 -13.75 -0.44 -33.33
CA LYS A 28 -12.48 0.29 -33.09
C LYS A 28 -11.61 -0.37 -32.01
N PHE A 29 -12.20 -1.19 -31.15
CA PHE A 29 -11.48 -1.91 -30.07
C PHE A 29 -11.36 -3.41 -30.30
N THR A 30 -11.92 -3.96 -31.37
CA THR A 30 -11.72 -5.36 -31.74
C THR A 30 -10.48 -5.49 -32.62
N ARG A 31 -9.37 -5.93 -31.99
CA ARG A 31 -8.12 -6.25 -32.68
C ARG A 31 -8.37 -7.40 -33.67
N LYS A 32 -8.08 -7.20 -34.96
CA LYS A 32 -8.09 -8.30 -35.94
C LYS A 32 -7.13 -9.40 -35.47
N PRO A 33 -7.55 -10.68 -35.42
CA PRO A 33 -6.64 -11.76 -35.05
C PRO A 33 -5.48 -11.82 -36.04
N LYS A 34 -4.26 -11.91 -35.52
CA LYS A 34 -3.03 -12.02 -36.31
C LYS A 34 -3.09 -13.35 -37.08
N LYS A 35 -2.85 -13.33 -38.39
CA LYS A 35 -2.84 -14.53 -39.26
C LYS A 35 -1.96 -15.63 -38.65
N GLU A 36 -2.46 -16.85 -38.60
CA GLU A 36 -1.84 -18.05 -37.98
C GLU A 36 -0.52 -18.52 -38.61
N ASN A 37 0.02 -17.82 -39.61
CA ASN A 37 1.24 -18.21 -40.32
C ASN A 37 2.53 -17.73 -39.65
N GLN A 38 2.60 -17.78 -38.32
CA GLN A 38 3.89 -17.64 -37.61
C GLN A 38 4.21 -19.00 -36.99
N PRO A 39 5.38 -19.59 -37.26
CA PRO A 39 5.77 -20.83 -36.61
C PRO A 39 5.67 -20.60 -35.10
N LYS A 40 4.84 -21.40 -34.41
CA LYS A 40 4.73 -21.40 -32.96
C LYS A 40 6.09 -21.83 -32.42
N GLN A 41 6.97 -20.88 -32.18
CA GLN A 41 8.19 -21.12 -31.44
C GLN A 41 7.77 -21.58 -30.05
N GLU A 42 8.07 -22.83 -29.74
CA GLU A 42 7.83 -23.40 -28.43
C GLU A 42 8.69 -22.64 -27.43
N LEU A 43 8.08 -21.70 -26.71
CA LEU A 43 8.73 -20.94 -25.65
C LEU A 43 9.03 -21.90 -24.50
N VAL A 44 10.19 -22.55 -24.55
CA VAL A 44 10.72 -23.33 -23.42
C VAL A 44 11.23 -22.32 -22.38
N LEU A 45 10.29 -21.81 -21.56
CA LEU A 45 10.62 -21.03 -20.38
C LEU A 45 11.11 -22.00 -19.30
N VAL A 46 12.42 -22.29 -19.29
CA VAL A 46 13.03 -22.94 -18.13
C VAL A 46 13.04 -21.90 -17.01
N PRO A 47 12.34 -22.10 -15.87
CA PRO A 47 12.43 -21.20 -14.75
C PRO A 47 13.88 -21.16 -14.28
N GLN A 48 14.55 -20.02 -14.43
CA GLN A 48 15.87 -19.83 -13.83
C GLN A 48 15.68 -19.74 -12.32
N GLU A 49 16.22 -20.70 -11.58
CA GLU A 49 16.26 -20.62 -10.12
C GLU A 49 17.25 -19.52 -9.70
N TYR A 50 16.71 -18.32 -9.45
CA TYR A 50 17.49 -17.25 -8.85
C TYR A 50 17.76 -17.59 -7.38
N LYS A 51 19.01 -17.90 -7.04
CA LYS A 51 19.43 -18.02 -5.65
C LYS A 51 19.23 -16.64 -4.99
N PRO A 52 18.49 -16.55 -3.87
CA PRO A 52 18.35 -15.27 -3.19
C PRO A 52 19.74 -14.75 -2.80
N PRO A 53 20.00 -13.44 -2.91
CA PRO A 53 21.26 -12.87 -2.48
C PRO A 53 21.47 -13.22 -1.00
N LYS A 54 22.65 -13.75 -0.67
CA LYS A 54 23.03 -14.01 0.72
C LYS A 54 23.27 -12.67 1.41
N MET A 55 22.21 -12.06 1.93
CA MET A 55 22.32 -10.86 2.74
C MET A 55 22.90 -11.20 4.10
N THR A 56 23.84 -10.36 4.54
CA THR A 56 24.35 -10.36 5.90
C THR A 56 23.24 -9.90 6.86
N LYS A 57 23.34 -10.28 8.14
CA LYS A 57 22.33 -9.89 9.13
C LYS A 57 22.29 -8.37 9.34
N GLU A 58 23.41 -7.71 9.15
CA GLU A 58 23.54 -6.26 9.16
C GLU A 58 22.78 -5.60 8.00
N GLU A 59 22.85 -6.17 6.80
CA GLU A 59 22.07 -5.70 5.66
C GLU A 59 20.57 -5.90 5.89
N VAL A 60 20.19 -7.09 6.40
CA VAL A 60 18.81 -7.39 6.77
C VAL A 60 18.30 -6.39 7.81
N TYR A 61 19.09 -6.10 8.84
CA TYR A 61 18.76 -5.10 9.85
C TYR A 61 18.51 -3.72 9.23
N ARG A 62 19.45 -3.24 8.40
CA ARG A 62 19.36 -1.92 7.77
C ARG A 62 18.15 -1.82 6.86
N GLN A 63 17.84 -2.89 6.12
CA GLN A 63 16.69 -2.96 5.23
C GLN A 63 15.38 -2.85 6.02
N TYR A 64 15.17 -3.70 7.02
CA TYR A 64 13.95 -3.64 7.83
C TYR A 64 13.84 -2.35 8.64
N PHE A 65 14.94 -1.79 9.12
CA PHE A 65 14.94 -0.50 9.80
C PHE A 65 14.53 0.64 8.87
N LEU A 66 14.99 0.62 7.62
CA LEU A 66 14.60 1.59 6.60
C LEU A 66 13.11 1.46 6.26
N TYR A 67 12.62 0.24 6.09
CA TYR A 67 11.20 -0.03 5.81
C TYR A 67 10.31 0.41 6.95
N TRP A 68 10.67 0.04 8.20
CA TRP A 68 9.98 0.56 9.38
C TRP A 68 9.93 2.08 9.36
N LYS A 69 11.07 2.75 9.16
CA LYS A 69 11.13 4.22 9.16
C LYS A 69 10.18 4.81 8.11
N SER A 70 10.16 4.25 6.91
CA SER A 70 9.28 4.69 5.83
C SER A 70 7.80 4.51 6.19
N TRP A 71 7.42 3.33 6.69
CA TRP A 71 6.03 3.06 7.09
C TRP A 71 5.58 3.87 8.29
N HIS A 72 6.49 4.15 9.22
CA HIS A 72 6.21 4.98 10.39
C HIS A 72 6.07 6.46 10.00
N ASP A 73 6.86 6.95 9.05
CA ASP A 73 6.68 8.28 8.46
C ASP A 73 5.33 8.38 7.74
N GLU A 74 4.95 7.33 6.99
CA GLU A 74 3.64 7.26 6.33
C GLU A 74 2.48 7.20 7.34
N LEU A 75 2.63 6.51 8.47
CA LEU A 75 1.66 6.52 9.56
C LEU A 75 1.42 7.95 10.08
N ILE A 76 2.49 8.69 10.39
CA ILE A 76 2.40 10.07 10.88
C ILE A 76 1.72 10.98 9.84
N ASN A 77 2.06 10.80 8.55
CA ASN A 77 1.45 11.55 7.45
C ASN A 77 -0.04 11.20 7.29
N SER A 78 -0.39 9.92 7.39
CA SER A 78 -1.77 9.43 7.25
C SER A 78 -2.69 10.02 8.34
N LEU A 79 -2.16 10.19 9.55
CA LEU A 79 -2.85 10.85 10.66
C LEU A 79 -3.00 12.37 10.43
N SER A 80 -2.14 13.00 9.62
CA SER A 80 -2.22 14.45 9.37
C SER A 80 -3.07 14.84 8.15
N GLY A 81 -3.16 13.95 7.15
CA GLY A 81 -3.61 14.29 5.81
C GLY A 81 -5.02 13.85 5.43
N GLY A 82 -5.91 13.57 6.38
CA GLY A 82 -7.27 13.09 6.09
C GLY A 82 -7.28 11.74 5.35
N SER A 83 -6.24 10.91 5.54
CA SER A 83 -6.21 9.57 4.96
C SER A 83 -7.29 8.68 5.57
N SER A 84 -7.71 7.66 4.82
CA SER A 84 -8.73 6.72 5.28
C SER A 84 -8.28 5.98 6.55
N HIS A 85 -9.25 5.65 7.41
CA HIS A 85 -9.04 4.87 8.63
C HIS A 85 -8.24 3.59 8.39
N LYS A 86 -8.61 2.88 7.32
CA LYS A 86 -7.92 1.66 6.88
C LYS A 86 -6.43 1.92 6.62
N LYS A 87 -6.10 3.00 5.91
CA LYS A 87 -4.70 3.33 5.61
C LYS A 87 -3.90 3.59 6.88
N GLN A 88 -4.48 4.27 7.87
CA GLN A 88 -3.82 4.53 9.15
C GLN A 88 -3.47 3.21 9.87
N ILE A 89 -4.42 2.27 9.89
CA ILE A 89 -4.23 0.93 10.48
C ILE A 89 -3.20 0.12 9.69
N ASP A 90 -3.27 0.14 8.35
CA ASP A 90 -2.34 -0.59 7.47
C ASP A 90 -0.91 -0.08 7.68
N CYS A 91 -0.68 1.23 7.73
CA CYS A 91 0.64 1.80 8.01
C CYS A 91 1.17 1.40 9.38
N ALA A 92 0.31 1.39 10.41
CA ALA A 92 0.71 0.93 11.74
C ALA A 92 1.07 -0.57 11.75
N ASN A 93 0.29 -1.42 11.08
CA ASN A 93 0.58 -2.84 10.94
C ASN A 93 1.92 -3.08 10.23
N GLU A 94 2.16 -2.41 9.10
CA GLU A 94 3.42 -2.56 8.37
C GLU A 94 4.62 -2.09 9.20
N ALA A 95 4.49 -0.98 9.94
CA ALA A 95 5.53 -0.54 10.84
C ALA A 95 5.81 -1.59 11.95
N ILE A 96 4.77 -2.20 12.54
CA ILE A 96 4.91 -3.28 13.53
C ILE A 96 5.63 -4.49 12.92
N ASN A 97 5.18 -4.97 11.76
CA ASN A 97 5.75 -6.14 11.08
C ASN A 97 7.25 -5.96 10.81
N ASN A 98 7.67 -4.78 10.36
CA ASN A 98 9.07 -4.47 10.11
C ASN A 98 9.90 -4.42 11.40
N LEU A 99 9.34 -3.95 12.52
CA LEU A 99 10.01 -4.02 13.83
C LEU A 99 10.13 -5.45 14.35
N GLU A 100 9.11 -6.29 14.15
CA GLU A 100 9.15 -7.71 14.52
C GLU A 100 10.19 -8.48 13.69
N ALA A 101 10.30 -8.21 12.39
CA ALA A 101 11.36 -8.76 11.57
C ALA A 101 12.76 -8.31 12.03
N LEU A 102 12.91 -7.02 12.36
CA LEU A 102 14.15 -6.46 12.89
C LEU A 102 14.53 -7.07 14.24
N ARG A 103 13.55 -7.35 15.11
CA ARG A 103 13.75 -7.97 16.43
C ARG A 103 14.56 -9.26 16.35
N VAL A 104 14.27 -10.12 15.37
CA VAL A 104 14.92 -11.44 15.24
C VAL A 104 16.43 -11.33 14.97
N THR A 105 16.89 -10.19 14.44
CA THR A 105 18.31 -9.95 14.14
C THR A 105 19.12 -9.43 15.33
N LEU A 106 18.45 -9.10 16.45
CA LEU A 106 19.08 -8.49 17.61
C LEU A 106 19.41 -9.53 18.69
N GLN A 107 20.37 -9.22 19.55
CA GLN A 107 20.60 -9.96 20.80
C GLN A 107 19.44 -9.77 21.80
N GLU A 108 19.26 -10.75 22.70
CA GLU A 108 18.10 -10.84 23.60
C GLU A 108 17.85 -9.55 24.42
N ALA A 109 18.90 -8.91 24.93
CA ALA A 109 18.78 -7.68 25.69
C ALA A 109 18.15 -6.53 24.86
N LYS A 110 18.53 -6.42 23.59
CA LYS A 110 17.95 -5.42 22.67
C LYS A 110 16.58 -5.83 22.16
N GLN A 111 16.30 -7.13 22.00
CA GLN A 111 14.96 -7.61 21.70
C GLN A 111 13.96 -7.16 22.75
N LYS A 112 14.25 -7.39 24.04
CA LYS A 112 13.38 -6.96 25.15
C LYS A 112 13.14 -5.45 25.16
N LYS A 113 14.17 -4.67 24.85
CA LYS A 113 14.03 -3.21 24.74
C LYS A 113 13.15 -2.81 23.54
N LEU A 114 13.28 -3.51 22.41
CA LEU A 114 12.48 -3.26 21.22
C LEU A 114 11.01 -3.66 21.44
N ASP A 115 10.77 -4.72 22.20
CA ASP A 115 9.43 -5.21 22.55
C ASP A 115 8.58 -4.13 23.25
N VAL A 116 9.21 -3.30 24.08
CA VAL A 116 8.54 -2.14 24.69
C VAL A 116 7.97 -1.21 23.63
N TYR A 117 8.73 -0.92 22.57
CA TYR A 117 8.28 -0.04 21.49
C TYR A 117 7.29 -0.71 20.53
N ILE A 118 7.44 -2.01 20.28
CA ILE A 118 6.48 -2.79 19.50
C ILE A 118 5.11 -2.78 20.20
N ASN A 119 5.09 -2.98 21.52
CA ASN A 119 3.84 -2.95 22.30
C ASN A 119 3.21 -1.56 22.28
N GLN A 120 3.99 -0.49 22.48
CA GLN A 120 3.47 0.88 22.35
C GLN A 120 2.86 1.17 20.97
N LEU A 121 3.45 0.63 19.90
CA LEU A 121 2.91 0.79 18.56
C LEU A 121 1.65 -0.06 18.32
N LYS A 122 1.57 -1.25 18.93
CA LYS A 122 0.35 -2.07 18.94
C LYS A 122 -0.79 -1.39 19.68
N ASP A 123 -0.51 -0.78 20.83
CA ASP A 123 -1.48 -0.02 21.60
C ASP A 123 -1.98 1.18 20.79
N LEU A 124 -1.06 1.97 20.20
CA LEU A 124 -1.41 3.07 19.30
C LEU A 124 -2.27 2.61 18.12
N LYS A 125 -1.96 1.46 17.51
CA LYS A 125 -2.79 0.89 16.45
C LYS A 125 -4.22 0.62 16.94
N ASN A 126 -4.37 0.07 18.14
CA ASN A 126 -5.68 -0.21 18.72
C ASN A 126 -6.44 1.08 19.04
N GLU A 127 -5.77 2.11 19.56
CA GLU A 127 -6.34 3.45 19.77
C GLU A 127 -6.84 4.05 18.46
N ILE A 128 -6.02 4.00 17.40
CA ILE A 128 -6.41 4.41 16.06
C ILE A 128 -7.63 3.60 15.61
N ALA A 129 -7.59 2.27 15.72
CA ALA A 129 -8.69 1.42 15.24
C ALA A 129 -10.04 1.72 15.93
N GLN A 130 -10.01 2.10 17.21
CA GLN A 130 -11.19 2.49 17.99
C GLN A 130 -11.68 3.91 17.68
N ASP A 131 -10.81 4.80 17.18
CA ASP A 131 -11.14 6.18 16.86
C ASP A 131 -11.80 6.33 15.46
N LEU A 132 -12.98 5.73 15.29
CA LEU A 132 -13.70 5.69 14.00
C LEU A 132 -14.02 7.08 13.41
N TYR A 133 -14.13 8.10 14.27
CA TYR A 133 -14.48 9.46 13.89
C TYR A 133 -13.29 10.41 13.86
N GLY A 134 -12.09 9.95 14.22
CA GLY A 134 -10.88 10.78 14.20
C GLY A 134 -10.82 11.84 15.30
N ASN A 135 -11.48 11.63 16.44
CA ASN A 135 -11.50 12.57 17.56
C ASN A 135 -10.13 12.72 18.23
N ASN A 136 -9.28 11.68 18.14
CA ASN A 136 -7.99 11.59 18.80
C ASN A 136 -6.81 11.68 17.83
N ILE A 137 -7.03 12.09 16.58
CA ILE A 137 -5.99 12.17 15.54
C ILE A 137 -4.73 12.90 16.02
N SER A 138 -4.89 14.07 16.66
CA SER A 138 -3.74 14.87 17.13
C SER A 138 -2.92 14.12 18.19
N THR A 139 -3.61 13.50 19.15
CA THR A 139 -2.99 12.68 20.21
C THR A 139 -2.28 11.47 19.61
N ASN A 140 -2.96 10.73 18.74
CA ASN A 140 -2.41 9.56 18.05
C ASN A 140 -1.15 9.93 17.26
N ARG A 141 -1.16 11.08 16.56
CA ARG A 141 0.01 11.58 15.84
C ARG A 141 1.17 11.89 16.79
N SER A 142 0.92 12.64 17.86
CA SER A 142 1.96 12.96 18.85
C SER A 142 2.55 11.71 19.49
N THR A 143 1.73 10.70 19.76
CA THR A 143 2.19 9.38 20.22
C THR A 143 3.06 8.69 19.17
N ALA A 144 2.63 8.65 17.90
CA ALA A 144 3.41 8.09 16.80
C ALA A 144 4.79 8.76 16.67
N GLU A 145 4.85 10.09 16.72
CA GLU A 145 6.10 10.83 16.65
C GLU A 145 7.03 10.55 17.84
N ARG A 146 6.47 10.42 19.05
CA ARG A 146 7.23 10.09 20.27
C ARG A 146 7.86 8.70 20.19
N ILE A 147 7.09 7.71 19.74
CA ILE A 147 7.58 6.34 19.52
C ILE A 147 8.72 6.38 18.50
N ARG A 148 8.51 7.06 17.36
CA ARG A 148 9.53 7.23 16.31
C ARG A 148 10.84 7.79 16.85
N ARG A 149 10.78 8.91 17.58
CA ARG A 149 11.97 9.55 18.16
C ARG A 149 12.72 8.60 19.11
N SER A 150 11.98 7.83 19.91
CA SER A 150 12.55 6.89 20.86
C SER A 150 13.26 5.73 20.15
N ILE A 151 12.62 5.14 19.13
CA ILE A 151 13.23 4.07 18.33
C ILE A 151 14.46 4.60 17.58
N LEU A 152 14.37 5.74 16.89
CA LEU A 152 15.52 6.32 16.17
C LEU A 152 16.71 6.61 17.11
N ARG A 153 16.44 7.07 18.33
CA ARG A 153 17.48 7.33 19.31
C ARG A 153 18.17 6.05 19.79
N ASP A 154 17.43 4.96 19.94
CA ASP A 154 17.92 3.77 20.65
C ASP A 154 18.35 2.64 19.70
N PHE A 155 17.82 2.64 18.48
CA PHE A 155 17.98 1.60 17.46
C PHE A 155 18.58 2.11 16.14
N SER A 156 19.12 3.33 16.09
CA SER A 156 19.94 3.72 14.94
C SER A 156 21.08 2.73 14.73
N TYR A 157 21.36 2.34 13.49
CA TYR A 157 22.39 1.34 13.16
C TYR A 157 23.74 1.59 13.87
N ASN A 158 24.21 2.84 13.91
CA ASN A 158 25.48 3.21 14.55
C ASN A 158 25.56 2.86 16.04
N LYS A 159 24.42 2.71 16.72
CA LYS A 159 24.33 2.39 18.15
C LYS A 159 24.14 0.91 18.44
N ILE A 160 23.75 0.12 17.45
CA ILE A 160 23.36 -1.27 17.65
C ILE A 160 24.19 -2.26 16.84
N SER A 161 25.12 -1.79 16.00
CA SER A 161 25.92 -2.64 15.12
C SER A 161 26.64 -3.79 15.85
N LYS A 162 26.98 -3.62 17.13
CA LYS A 162 27.59 -4.65 17.99
C LYS A 162 26.59 -5.60 18.65
N ASP A 163 25.31 -5.22 18.64
CA ASP A 163 24.20 -5.96 19.24
C ASP A 163 23.39 -6.75 18.20
N ILE A 164 23.84 -6.76 16.93
CA ILE A 164 23.32 -7.64 15.88
C ILE A 164 23.92 -9.02 16.12
N SER A 165 23.05 -10.03 16.30
CA SER A 165 23.44 -11.42 16.60
C SER A 165 23.86 -12.16 15.36
#